data_AF-A0A2D0KIS3-F1
#
_entry.id   AF-A0A2D0KIS3-F1
#
_cell.length_a   1.000
_cell.length_b   1.000
_cell.length_c   1.000
_cell.angle_alpha   90.00
_cell.angle_beta   90.00
_cell.angle_gamma   90.00
#
_symmetry.space_group_name_H-M   'P 1'
#
loop_
_entity.id
_entity.type
_entity.pdbx_description
1 polymer ?
#
loop_
_entity_poly.entity_id
_entity_poly.type
_entity_poly.pdbx_seq_one_letter_code
_entity_poly.pdbx_strand_id
1 'polypeptide(L)'
;MTFVIVDAQSVKNTDTAREKGYDAGKKVSGIKRHIAVDTQGLPHAITITTANVTDRKGALEAFTRHKKSLSWVKNVLADGGYTGEAFAENVHHILGATVEIAKRSELHTFQVIPKR
;
A
#
# COMPACT_ATOMS: atom_id res chain seq x y z
N MET A 1 -3.36 -1.00 -17.36
CA MET A 1 -3.16 -1.91 -16.22
C MET A 1 -4.47 -2.03 -15.45
N THR A 2 -4.93 -3.25 -15.16
CA THR A 2 -6.19 -3.51 -14.44
C THR A 2 -5.99 -3.93 -12.98
N PHE A 3 -4.76 -4.21 -12.56
CA PHE A 3 -4.46 -4.77 -11.25
C PHE A 3 -3.20 -4.13 -10.67
N VAL A 4 -3.24 -3.76 -9.39
CA VAL A 4 -2.06 -3.29 -8.64
C VAL A 4 -1.94 -4.01 -7.30
N ILE A 5 -0.71 -4.12 -6.83
CA ILE A 5 -0.37 -4.57 -5.47
C ILE A 5 0.10 -3.33 -4.71
N VAL A 6 -0.46 -3.09 -3.52
CA VAL A 6 -0.07 -1.98 -2.67
C VAL A 6 0.55 -2.48 -1.37
N ASP A 7 1.66 -1.87 -1.00
CA ASP A 7 2.30 -2.09 0.29
C ASP A 7 2.99 -0.80 0.79
N ALA A 8 3.33 -0.79 2.07
CA ALA A 8 4.01 0.31 2.71
C ALA A 8 5.27 -0.14 3.44
N GLN A 9 6.31 0.68 3.38
CA GLN A 9 7.56 0.41 4.07
C GLN A 9 8.03 1.60 4.89
N SER A 10 8.21 1.38 6.19
CA SER A 10 8.86 2.32 7.11
C SER A 10 10.38 2.23 6.96
N VAL A 11 11.02 3.39 6.77
CA VAL A 11 12.47 3.50 6.56
C VAL A 11 13.02 4.60 7.48
N LYS A 12 14.15 4.32 8.14
CA LYS A 12 14.87 5.33 8.90
C LYS A 12 15.37 6.43 7.96
N ASN A 13 15.30 7.67 8.39
CA ASN A 13 15.92 8.79 7.70
C ASN A 13 17.19 9.23 8.44
N THR A 14 17.83 10.30 7.95
CA THR A 14 18.99 10.90 8.62
C THR A 14 18.55 11.52 9.95
N ASP A 15 19.45 11.52 10.95
CA ASP A 15 19.11 12.01 12.29
C ASP A 15 18.61 13.47 12.28
N THR A 16 19.15 14.29 11.38
CA THR A 16 18.83 15.70 11.17
C THR A 16 17.52 15.95 10.41
N ALA A 17 16.83 14.91 9.93
CA ALA A 17 15.58 15.07 9.21
C ALA A 17 14.48 15.60 10.13
N ARG A 18 13.86 16.71 9.71
CA ARG A 18 12.81 17.41 10.45
C ARG A 18 11.45 16.72 10.30
N GLU A 19 11.12 16.27 9.09
CA GLU A 19 9.87 15.59 8.79
C GLU A 19 10.02 14.08 9.02
N LYS A 20 9.67 13.63 10.23
CA LYS A 20 9.67 12.21 10.59
C LYS A 20 8.57 11.86 11.57
N GLY A 21 8.14 10.62 11.50
CA GLY A 21 7.20 10.01 12.44
C GLY A 21 7.82 8.79 13.09
N TYR A 22 7.05 8.14 13.96
CA TYR A 22 7.43 6.86 14.55
C TYR A 22 6.40 5.79 14.23
N ASP A 23 6.85 4.72 13.59
CA ASP A 23 6.08 3.50 13.40
C ASP A 23 6.35 2.56 14.57
N ALA A 24 5.39 2.44 15.50
CA ALA A 24 5.52 1.58 16.66
C ALA A 24 5.54 0.08 16.31
N GLY A 25 4.82 -0.32 15.25
CA GLY A 25 4.76 -1.70 14.80
C GLY A 25 6.09 -2.19 14.21
N LYS A 26 6.85 -1.29 13.59
CA LYS A 26 8.18 -1.57 13.03
C LYS A 26 9.33 -1.07 13.90
N LYS A 27 9.06 -0.28 14.95
CA LYS A 27 10.04 0.43 15.77
C LYS A 27 11.01 1.29 14.95
N VAL A 28 10.46 2.01 13.97
CA VAL A 28 11.21 2.86 13.04
C VAL A 28 10.82 4.31 13.25
N SER A 29 11.80 5.17 13.57
CA SER A 29 11.66 6.63 13.43
C SER A 29 12.13 7.03 12.04
N GLY A 30 11.26 7.68 11.26
CA GLY A 30 11.59 8.10 9.90
C GLY A 30 10.36 8.38 9.04
N ILE A 31 10.44 7.95 7.79
CA ILE A 31 9.40 8.11 6.78
C ILE A 31 8.79 6.76 6.43
N LYS A 32 7.65 6.79 5.74
CA LYS A 32 6.99 5.61 5.19
C LYS A 32 6.68 5.84 3.71
N ARG A 33 7.08 4.88 2.88
CA ARG A 33 6.81 4.89 1.43
C ARG A 33 5.64 3.95 1.15
N HIS A 34 4.59 4.47 0.51
CA HIS A 34 3.42 3.74 0.06
C HIS A 34 3.55 3.58 -1.45
N ILE A 35 3.63 2.34 -1.92
CA ILE A 35 3.94 2.04 -3.31
C ILE A 35 2.88 1.10 -3.87
N ALA A 36 2.30 1.48 -5.01
CA ALA A 36 1.46 0.61 -5.82
C ALA A 36 2.24 0.16 -7.06
N VAL A 37 2.39 -1.15 -7.23
CA VAL A 37 3.11 -1.78 -8.34
C VAL A 37 2.19 -2.68 -9.16
N ASP A 38 2.55 -2.93 -10.42
CA ASP A 38 1.90 -3.95 -11.23
C ASP A 38 2.47 -5.35 -11.00
N THR A 39 1.95 -6.34 -11.73
CA THR A 39 2.40 -7.74 -11.64
C THR A 39 3.81 -7.99 -12.18
N GLN A 40 4.41 -7.02 -12.87
CA GLN A 40 5.81 -7.03 -13.30
C GLN A 40 6.73 -6.28 -12.31
N GLY A 41 6.17 -5.71 -11.24
CA GLY A 41 6.91 -4.93 -10.25
C GLY A 41 7.19 -3.49 -10.66
N LEU A 42 6.56 -2.98 -11.72
CA LEU A 42 6.73 -1.59 -12.13
C LEU A 42 5.88 -0.67 -11.24
N PRO A 43 6.44 0.44 -10.72
CA PRO A 43 5.70 1.36 -9.86
C PRO A 43 4.76 2.26 -10.66
N HIS A 44 3.52 2.39 -10.18
CA HIS A 44 2.48 3.25 -10.78
C HIS A 44 1.99 4.34 -9.83
N ALA A 45 2.22 4.19 -8.53
CA ALA A 45 2.00 5.26 -7.54
C ALA A 45 3.04 5.16 -6.43
N ILE A 46 3.62 6.30 -6.06
CA ILE A 46 4.57 6.41 -4.95
C ILE A 46 4.17 7.63 -4.11
N THR A 47 3.97 7.44 -2.81
CA THR A 47 3.74 8.55 -1.88
C THR A 47 4.55 8.34 -0.62
N ILE A 48 5.18 9.40 -0.13
CA ILE A 48 6.01 9.39 1.07
C ILE A 48 5.30 10.20 2.15
N THR A 49 5.18 9.62 3.33
CA THR A 49 4.63 10.27 4.52
C THR A 49 5.59 10.12 5.69
N THR A 50 5.31 10.78 6.82
CA THR A 50 5.96 10.45 8.09
C THR A 50 5.60 9.02 8.52
N ALA A 51 6.47 8.33 9.26
CA ALA A 51 6.29 6.91 9.58
C ALA A 51 5.09 6.58 10.48
N ASN A 52 4.54 7.57 11.20
CA ASN A 52 3.35 7.41 12.03
C ASN A 52 2.04 7.36 11.22
N VAL A 53 2.07 7.66 9.92
CA VAL A 53 0.89 7.51 9.05
C VAL A 53 0.63 6.02 8.85
N THR A 54 -0.65 5.63 8.97
CA THR A 54 -1.07 4.25 8.77
C THR A 54 -1.01 3.89 7.30
N ASP A 55 -0.77 2.62 7.02
CA ASP A 55 -0.60 2.10 5.66
C ASP A 55 -1.85 2.37 4.81
N ARG A 56 -3.04 2.15 5.40
CA ARG A 56 -4.33 2.50 4.78
C ARG A 56 -4.42 3.99 4.39
N LYS A 57 -4.10 4.90 5.31
CA LYS A 57 -4.19 6.36 5.02
C LYS A 57 -3.23 6.77 3.91
N GLY A 58 -1.98 6.29 3.98
CA GLY A 58 -0.98 6.61 2.97
C GLY A 58 -1.27 6.00 1.60
N ALA A 59 -1.86 4.80 1.54
CA ALA A 59 -2.34 4.22 0.28
C ALA A 59 -3.49 5.01 -0.35
N LEU A 60 -4.48 5.45 0.43
CA LEU A 60 -5.56 6.31 -0.07
C LEU A 60 -5.02 7.65 -0.60
N GLU A 61 -4.03 8.22 0.08
CA GLU A 61 -3.33 9.41 -0.38
C GLU A 61 -2.58 9.14 -1.69
N ALA A 62 -1.88 8.01 -1.81
CA ALA A 62 -1.21 7.60 -3.02
C ALA A 62 -2.19 7.46 -4.20
N PHE A 63 -3.32 6.79 -3.99
CA PHE A 63 -4.36 6.63 -5.01
C PHE A 63 -4.99 7.95 -5.42
N THR A 64 -5.23 8.85 -4.47
CA THR A 64 -5.77 10.18 -4.77
C THR A 64 -4.80 10.99 -5.63
N ARG A 65 -3.52 11.04 -5.23
CA ARG A 65 -2.46 11.77 -5.96
C ARG A 65 -2.21 11.20 -7.37
N HIS A 66 -2.37 9.88 -7.54
CA HIS A 66 -2.06 9.18 -8.80
C HIS A 66 -3.31 8.69 -9.54
N LYS A 67 -4.50 9.23 -9.23
CA LYS A 67 -5.78 8.79 -9.80
C LYS A 67 -5.78 8.73 -11.33
N LYS A 68 -5.12 9.69 -11.99
CA LYS A 68 -4.99 9.71 -13.46
C LYS A 68 -4.21 8.52 -14.00
N SER A 69 -3.07 8.17 -13.38
CA SER A 69 -2.25 7.02 -13.79
C SER A 69 -2.92 5.68 -13.48
N LEU A 70 -3.78 5.66 -12.45
CA LEU A 70 -4.49 4.47 -11.98
C LEU A 70 -5.91 4.34 -12.54
N SER A 71 -6.31 5.14 -13.54
CA SER A 71 -7.70 5.23 -14.00
C SER A 71 -8.27 3.92 -14.57
N TRP A 72 -7.42 2.98 -14.97
CA TRP A 72 -7.82 1.68 -15.50
C TRP A 72 -7.70 0.53 -14.50
N VAL A 73 -7.22 0.80 -13.28
CA VAL A 73 -7.15 -0.20 -12.22
C VAL A 73 -8.55 -0.63 -11.83
N LYS A 74 -8.76 -1.95 -11.76
CA LYS A 74 -10.02 -2.59 -11.37
C LYS A 74 -9.91 -3.34 -10.06
N ASN A 75 -8.73 -3.82 -9.71
CA ASN A 75 -8.50 -4.54 -8.45
C ASN A 75 -7.18 -4.09 -7.80
N VAL A 76 -7.22 -3.94 -6.48
CA VAL A 76 -6.08 -3.60 -5.63
C VAL A 76 -5.86 -4.76 -4.68
N LEU A 77 -4.72 -5.45 -4.79
CA LEU A 77 -4.30 -6.46 -3.84
C LEU A 77 -3.48 -5.82 -2.72
N ALA A 78 -3.80 -6.15 -1.48
CA ALA A 78 -3.11 -5.66 -0.30
C ALA A 78 -2.99 -6.76 0.77
N ASP A 79 -2.16 -6.57 1.78
CA ASP A 79 -2.04 -7.53 2.89
C ASP A 79 -3.10 -7.29 4.00
N GLY A 80 -3.02 -8.08 5.07
CA GLY A 80 -3.95 -8.00 6.20
C GLY A 80 -3.98 -6.65 6.92
N GLY A 81 -2.93 -5.81 6.81
CA GLY A 81 -2.88 -4.46 7.38
C GLY A 81 -3.85 -3.47 6.72
N TYR A 82 -4.35 -3.82 5.53
CA TYR A 82 -5.29 -3.01 4.75
C TYR A 82 -6.76 -3.44 4.89
N THR A 83 -7.06 -4.35 5.82
CA THR A 83 -8.42 -4.80 6.09
C THR A 83 -9.34 -3.66 6.58
N GLY A 84 -10.64 -3.79 6.29
CA GLY A 84 -11.70 -2.91 6.76
C GLY A 84 -12.56 -2.32 5.63
N GLU A 85 -13.87 -2.30 5.83
CA GLU A 85 -14.87 -1.81 4.87
C GLU A 85 -14.59 -0.37 4.43
N ALA A 86 -14.33 0.53 5.38
CA ALA A 86 -14.02 1.92 5.09
C ALA A 86 -12.83 2.08 4.13
N PHE A 87 -11.82 1.20 4.18
CA PHE A 87 -10.69 1.28 3.23
C PHE A 87 -11.16 0.87 1.83
N ALA A 88 -11.89 -0.24 1.70
CA ALA A 88 -12.41 -0.71 0.43
C ALA A 88 -13.36 0.29 -0.24
N GLU A 89 -14.26 0.91 0.53
CA GLU A 89 -15.16 1.97 0.03
C GLU A 89 -14.40 3.18 -0.49
N ASN A 90 -13.36 3.64 0.23
CA ASN A 90 -12.56 4.76 -0.22
C ASN A 90 -11.77 4.42 -1.50
N VAL A 91 -11.21 3.21 -1.61
CA VAL A 91 -10.57 2.76 -2.86
C VAL A 91 -11.58 2.75 -4.02
N HIS A 92 -12.80 2.28 -3.77
CA HIS A 92 -13.87 2.30 -4.76
C HIS A 92 -14.24 3.73 -5.18
N HIS A 93 -14.39 4.67 -4.24
CA HIS A 93 -14.69 6.07 -4.56
C HIS A 93 -13.56 6.76 -5.33
N ILE A 94 -12.30 6.45 -5.01
CA ILE A 94 -11.15 7.10 -5.66
C ILE A 94 -10.91 6.52 -7.06
N LEU A 95 -10.88 5.19 -7.19
CA LEU A 95 -10.41 4.49 -8.40
C LEU A 95 -11.51 3.72 -9.14
N GLY A 96 -12.66 3.46 -8.52
CA GLY A 96 -13.66 2.52 -9.04
C GLY A 96 -13.19 1.07 -8.98
N ALA A 97 -12.19 0.77 -8.16
CA ALA A 97 -11.57 -0.55 -8.01
C ALA A 97 -12.08 -1.28 -6.77
N THR A 98 -12.00 -2.61 -6.79
CA THR A 98 -12.20 -3.46 -5.61
C THR A 98 -10.89 -3.67 -4.85
N VAL A 99 -10.98 -4.04 -3.57
CA VAL A 99 -9.82 -4.43 -2.76
C VAL A 99 -9.89 -5.94 -2.48
N GLU A 100 -8.79 -6.63 -2.78
CA GLU A 100 -8.56 -8.02 -2.41
C GLU A 100 -7.49 -8.07 -1.31
N ILE A 101 -7.77 -8.80 -0.23
CA ILE A 101 -6.80 -9.00 0.85
C ILE A 101 -6.12 -10.34 0.66
N ALA A 102 -4.81 -10.33 0.49
CA ALA A 102 -3.99 -11.53 0.42
C ALA A 102 -4.14 -12.32 1.74
N LYS A 103 -4.72 -13.51 1.66
CA LYS A 103 -4.79 -14.43 2.78
C LYS A 103 -3.42 -15.09 2.97
N ARG A 104 -2.91 -15.11 4.20
CA ARG A 104 -1.82 -16.02 4.55
C ARG A 104 -2.38 -17.45 4.51
N SER A 105 -1.97 -18.24 3.53
CA SER A 105 -2.10 -19.70 3.59
C SER A 105 -1.26 -20.22 4.76
N GLU A 106 -1.76 -21.28 5.39
CA GLU A 106 -1.35 -21.92 6.64
C GLU A 106 0.15 -21.95 6.97
N LEU A 107 0.43 -21.90 8.27
CA LEU A 107 1.70 -21.66 8.97
C LEU A 107 2.93 -22.53 8.61
N HIS A 108 2.85 -23.50 7.69
CA HIS A 108 3.93 -24.50 7.53
C HIS A 108 4.33 -24.87 6.10
N THR A 109 3.83 -24.20 5.06
CA THR A 109 4.28 -24.46 3.68
C THR A 109 4.23 -23.21 2.83
N PHE A 110 5.37 -22.86 2.22
CA PHE A 110 5.43 -21.81 1.20
C PHE A 110 4.63 -22.28 -0.02
N GLN A 111 3.48 -21.66 -0.27
CA GLN A 111 2.66 -21.91 -1.45
C GLN A 111 2.77 -20.72 -2.40
N VAL A 112 3.37 -20.94 -3.57
CA VAL A 112 3.42 -19.93 -4.63
C VAL A 112 2.02 -19.80 -5.22
N ILE A 113 1.43 -18.61 -5.11
CA ILE A 113 0.15 -18.31 -5.77
C ILE A 113 0.40 -18.31 -7.29
N PRO A 114 -0.39 -19.09 -8.07
CA PRO A 114 -0.23 -19.13 -9.52
C PRO A 114 -0.36 -17.72 -10.12
N LYS A 115 0.58 -17.39 -11.02
CA LYS A 115 0.56 -16.12 -11.76
C LYS A 115 -0.72 -16.11 -12.62
N ARG A 116 -1.60 -15.11 -12.42
CA ARG A 116 -2.81 -14.88 -13.22
C ARG A 116 -2.49 -14.00 -14.41
#